data_AF-A0ABD1BWE1-F1
#
_entry.id   AF-A0ABD1BWE1-F1
#
_cell.length_a   1.000
_cell.length_b   1.000
_cell.length_c   1.000
_cell.angle_alpha   90.00
_cell.angle_beta   90.00
_cell.angle_gamma   90.00
#
_symmetry.space_group_name_H-M   'P 1'
#
loop_
_entity.id
_entity.type
_entity.pdbx_description
1 polymer ?
#
loop_
_entity_poly.entity_id
_entity_poly.type
_entity_poly.pdbx_seq_one_letter_code
_entity_poly.pdbx_strand_id
1 'polypeptide(L)'
;MLGVYFLEAMRSDSLHEILDARIKEGCDQEEVLAVANLARRCLSLNSEHRPTMRDVFIELDRMQSKKKGIQSRTQNDEEHGHIIAMPKSMSLSYSSPNIVIENSSFSLESEPLMPHKTQ
;
A
#
# COMPACT_ATOMS: atom_id res chain seq x y z
N MET A 1 9.42 18.18 12.77
CA MET A 1 9.23 17.68 11.39
C MET A 1 9.96 16.36 11.23
N LEU A 2 9.28 15.23 11.44
CA LEU A 2 9.91 13.90 11.40
C LEU A 2 10.36 13.48 10.00
N GLY A 3 9.58 13.85 8.97
CA GLY A 3 9.92 13.51 7.58
C GLY A 3 11.24 14.12 7.10
N VAL A 4 11.49 15.39 7.41
CA VAL A 4 12.76 16.07 7.04
C VAL A 4 13.95 15.45 7.77
N TYR A 5 13.78 15.15 9.07
CA TYR A 5 14.82 14.49 9.85
C TYR A 5 15.16 13.10 9.29
N PHE A 6 14.14 12.31 8.92
CA PHE A 6 14.33 11.03 8.25
C PHE A 6 15.07 11.17 6.91
N LEU A 7 14.71 12.15 6.08
CA LEU A 7 15.38 12.40 4.80
C LEU A 7 16.85 12.80 4.96
N GLU A 8 17.18 13.55 6.02
CA GLU A 8 18.58 13.88 6.34
C GLU A 8 19.35 12.63 6.78
N ALA A 9 18.80 11.83 7.69
CA ALA A 9 19.42 10.59 8.13
C ALA A 9 19.66 9.61 6.97
N MET A 10 18.72 9.54 6.02
CA MET A 10 18.88 8.75 4.80
C MET A 10 19.91 9.30 3.81
N ARG A 11 20.28 10.59 3.91
CA ARG A 11 21.31 11.22 3.05
C ARG A 11 22.70 11.07 3.65
N SER A 12 22.79 11.10 4.97
CA SER A 12 24.04 10.98 5.74
C SER A 12 24.38 9.54 6.13
N ASP A 13 23.68 8.55 5.58
CA ASP A 13 23.82 7.12 5.92
C ASP A 13 23.67 6.81 7.43
N SER A 14 22.95 7.67 8.16
CA SER A 14 22.72 7.58 9.61
C SER A 14 21.33 7.03 9.97
N LEU A 15 20.68 6.30 9.05
CA LEU A 15 19.37 5.66 9.29
C LEU A 15 19.36 4.85 10.61
N HIS A 16 20.45 4.14 10.90
CA HIS A 16 20.59 3.30 12.10
C HIS A 16 20.49 4.04 13.43
N GLU A 17 20.69 5.36 13.45
CA GLU A 17 20.59 6.21 14.64
C GLU A 17 19.14 6.57 14.98
N ILE A 18 18.26 6.51 13.98
CA ILE A 18 16.86 6.95 14.10
C ILE A 18 15.88 5.77 14.16
N LEU A 19 16.37 4.54 13.97
CA LEU A 19 15.55 3.33 14.08
C LEU A 19 15.17 3.07 15.53
N ASP A 20 13.91 2.71 15.75
CA ASP A 20 13.45 2.14 17.01
C ASP A 20 14.29 0.89 17.35
N ALA A 21 14.64 0.71 18.63
CA ALA A 21 15.47 -0.40 19.08
C ALA A 21 14.93 -1.77 18.64
N ARG A 22 13.59 -1.92 18.61
CA ARG A 22 12.94 -3.17 18.16
C ARG A 22 13.20 -3.48 16.69
N ILE A 23 13.33 -2.44 15.85
CA ILE A 23 13.66 -2.59 14.44
C ILE A 23 15.15 -2.87 14.27
N LYS A 24 16.00 -2.17 15.04
CA LYS A 24 17.46 -2.34 15.00
C LYS A 24 17.89 -3.75 15.40
N GLU A 25 17.25 -4.33 16.40
CA GLU A 25 17.62 -5.63 16.96
C GLU A 25 16.81 -6.79 16.37
N GLY A 26 15.56 -6.55 15.97
CA GLY A 26 14.59 -7.59 15.62
C GLY A 26 14.27 -7.73 14.14
N CYS A 27 14.84 -6.89 13.26
CA CYS A 27 14.55 -6.93 11.82
C CYS A 27 15.82 -7.13 11.00
N ASP A 28 15.63 -7.79 9.85
CA ASP A 28 16.67 -7.90 8.83
C ASP A 28 17.01 -6.53 8.26
N GLN A 29 18.29 -6.17 8.26
CA GLN A 29 18.73 -4.83 7.89
C GLN A 29 18.53 -4.53 6.39
N GLU A 30 18.55 -5.55 5.53
CA GLU A 30 18.24 -5.37 4.10
C GLU A 30 16.75 -5.09 3.89
N GLU A 31 15.85 -5.81 4.59
CA GLU A 31 14.41 -5.52 4.60
C GLU A 31 14.13 -4.10 5.11
N VAL A 32 14.77 -3.70 6.22
CA VAL A 32 14.64 -2.34 6.79
C VAL A 32 15.09 -1.28 5.79
N LEU A 33 16.25 -1.47 5.16
CA LEU A 33 16.79 -0.54 4.18
C LEU A 33 15.88 -0.45 2.94
N ALA A 34 15.29 -1.55 2.49
CA ALA A 34 14.35 -1.56 1.38
C ALA A 34 13.10 -0.71 1.67
N VAL A 35 12.49 -0.89 2.85
CA VAL A 35 11.33 -0.11 3.28
C VAL A 35 11.70 1.36 3.49
N ALA A 36 12.86 1.65 4.09
CA ALA A 36 13.35 3.02 4.27
C ALA A 36 13.57 3.76 2.94
N ASN A 37 14.09 3.07 1.92
CA ASN A 37 14.24 3.63 0.57
C ASN A 37 12.90 3.93 -0.11
N LEU A 38 11.87 3.11 0.13
CA LEU A 38 10.51 3.39 -0.32
C LEU A 38 9.95 4.62 0.41
N ALA A 39 10.07 4.68 1.73
CA ALA A 39 9.65 5.84 2.53
C ALA A 39 10.36 7.14 2.08
N ARG A 40 11.65 7.08 1.76
CA ARG A 40 12.41 8.23 1.22
C ARG A 40 11.79 8.78 -0.06
N ARG A 41 11.38 7.90 -0.99
CA ARG A 41 10.70 8.33 -2.23
C ARG A 41 9.32 8.91 -1.93
N CYS A 42 8.53 8.29 -1.05
CA CYS A 42 7.22 8.81 -0.62
C CYS A 42 7.31 10.21 0.00
N LEU A 43 8.39 10.48 0.75
CA LEU A 43 8.64 11.75 1.43
C LEU A 43 9.36 12.79 0.57
N SER A 44 9.65 12.49 -0.71
CA SER A 44 10.36 13.41 -1.60
C SER A 44 9.75 14.81 -1.62
N LEU A 45 10.60 15.84 -1.54
CA LEU A 45 10.18 17.24 -1.66
C LEU A 45 9.72 17.55 -3.10
N ASN A 46 10.30 16.87 -4.09
CA ASN A 46 9.82 16.90 -5.47
C ASN A 46 8.64 15.92 -5.64
N SER A 47 7.46 16.43 -6.01
CA SER A 47 6.26 15.62 -6.21
C SER A 47 6.41 14.60 -7.33
N GLU A 48 7.16 14.93 -8.39
CA GLU A 48 7.40 14.06 -9.55
C GLU A 48 8.18 12.78 -9.19
N HIS A 49 8.89 12.79 -8.05
CA HIS A 49 9.62 11.61 -7.56
C HIS A 49 8.83 10.80 -6.54
N ARG A 50 7.64 11.27 -6.14
CA ARG A 50 6.78 10.50 -5.24
C ARG A 50 6.12 9.37 -6.02
N PRO A 51 6.23 8.12 -5.55
CA PRO A 51 5.51 7.02 -6.18
C PRO A 51 4.00 7.21 -6.01
N THR A 52 3.23 6.65 -6.93
CA THR A 52 1.77 6.56 -6.72
C THR A 52 1.49 5.54 -5.62
N MET A 53 0.32 5.62 -4.97
CA MET A 53 -0.06 4.60 -3.98
C MET A 53 -0.14 3.18 -4.58
N ARG A 54 -0.41 3.07 -5.89
CA ARG A 54 -0.35 1.79 -6.61
C ARG A 54 1.07 1.23 -6.64
N ASP A 55 2.05 2.07 -6.96
CA ASP A 55 3.46 1.67 -7.00
C ASP A 55 3.97 1.29 -5.60
N VAL A 56 3.58 2.07 -4.57
CA VAL A 56 3.87 1.76 -3.16
C VAL A 56 3.33 0.39 -2.78
N PHE A 57 2.08 0.09 -3.14
CA PHE A 57 1.46 -1.21 -2.88
C PHE A 57 2.23 -2.35 -3.56
N ILE A 58 2.49 -2.23 -4.87
CA ILE A 58 3.20 -3.26 -5.65
C ILE A 58 4.59 -3.52 -5.04
N GLU A 59 5.30 -2.47 -4.63
CA GLU A 59 6.64 -2.63 -4.11
C GLU A 59 6.66 -3.30 -2.73
N LEU A 60 5.71 -2.95 -1.86
CA LEU A 60 5.53 -3.59 -0.56
C LEU A 60 5.09 -5.06 -0.70
N ASP A 61 4.19 -5.36 -1.64
CA ASP A 61 3.76 -6.72 -1.92
C ASP A 61 4.93 -7.59 -2.40
N ARG A 62 5.79 -7.04 -3.27
CA ARG A 62 7.01 -7.71 -3.71
C ARG A 62 7.97 -7.98 -2.55
N MET A 63 8.14 -7.03 -1.63
CA MET A 63 8.99 -7.24 -0.44
C MET A 63 8.44 -8.37 0.45
N GLN A 64 7.13 -8.42 0.66
CA GLN A 64 6.49 -9.50 1.43
C GLN A 64 6.56 -10.86 0.72
N SER A 65 6.38 -10.89 -0.60
CA SER A 65 6.39 -12.13 -1.38
C SER A 65 7.76 -12.80 -1.42
N LYS A 66 8.85 -12.03 -1.42
CA LYS A 66 10.23 -12.58 -1.27
C LYS A 66 10.39 -13.41 0.01
N LYS A 67 9.76 -12.99 1.11
CA LYS A 67 9.79 -13.69 2.39
C LYS A 67 9.03 -15.02 2.36
N LYS A 68 7.93 -15.07 1.59
CA LYS A 68 7.11 -16.28 1.42
C LYS A 68 7.76 -17.31 0.51
N GLY A 69 8.45 -16.88 -0.56
CA GLY A 69 9.13 -17.78 -1.50
C GLY A 69 10.25 -18.65 -0.90
N ILE A 70 10.78 -18.28 0.28
CA ILE A 70 11.76 -19.09 1.03
C ILE A 70 11.08 -20.24 1.78
N GLN A 71 9.78 -20.15 2.07
CA GLN A 71 9.02 -21.15 2.84
C GLN A 71 8.10 -22.04 1.99
N SER A 72 7.91 -21.73 0.70
CA SER A 72 7.02 -22.49 -0.18
C SER A 72 7.74 -22.95 -1.45
N ARG A 73 8.61 -23.96 -1.34
CA ARG A 73 8.90 -24.86 -2.46
C ARG A 73 8.14 -26.17 -2.26
N THR A 74 6.83 -26.09 -2.46
CA THR A 74 6.01 -27.22 -2.89
C THR A 74 5.21 -26.75 -4.09
N GLN A 75 5.21 -27.59 -5.11
CA GLN A 75 4.83 -27.34 -6.50
C GLN A 75 3.37 -26.89 -6.63
N ASN A 76 3.09 -26.06 -7.65
CA ASN A 76 2.28 -26.46 -8.81
C ASN A 76 2.13 -25.26 -9.77
N ASP A 77 2.54 -25.48 -11.02
CA ASP A 77 2.23 -24.64 -12.16
C ASP A 77 0.74 -24.73 -12.44
N GLU A 78 -0.01 -23.62 -12.50
CA GLU A 78 -1.16 -23.43 -13.41
C GLU A 78 -1.40 -21.92 -13.62
N GLU A 79 -1.32 -21.49 -14.88
CA GLU A 79 -1.59 -20.12 -15.32
C GLU A 79 -3.09 -19.80 -15.23
N HIS A 80 -3.51 -19.04 -14.22
CA HIS A 80 -4.82 -18.41 -14.19
C HIS A 80 -4.69 -16.99 -13.62
N GLY A 81 -5.33 -16.03 -14.30
CA GLY A 81 -5.16 -14.58 -14.12
C GLY A 81 -5.12 -14.12 -12.66
N HIS A 82 -4.30 -13.09 -12.42
CA HIS A 82 -3.98 -12.54 -11.11
C HIS A 82 -5.22 -11.95 -10.42
N ILE A 83 -6.06 -12.79 -9.82
CA ILE A 83 -7.09 -12.35 -8.88
C ILE A 83 -6.36 -12.03 -7.59
N ILE A 84 -6.30 -10.74 -7.27
CA ILE A 84 -5.81 -10.25 -5.98
C ILE A 84 -6.73 -10.85 -4.91
N ALA A 85 -6.28 -11.93 -4.27
CA ALA A 85 -6.98 -12.52 -3.15
C ALA A 85 -6.97 -11.51 -2.00
N MET A 86 -8.12 -10.87 -1.77
CA MET A 86 -8.32 -10.03 -0.59
C MET A 86 -8.16 -10.89 0.66
N PRO A 87 -7.29 -10.52 1.61
CA PRO A 87 -7.15 -11.26 2.84
C PRO A 87 -8.49 -11.22 3.60
N LYS A 88 -8.87 -12.33 4.25
CA LYS A 88 -10.10 -12.44 5.06
C LYS A 88 -10.24 -11.31 6.10
N SER A 89 -9.13 -10.67 6.50
CA SER A 89 -9.10 -9.53 7.42
C SER A 89 -9.62 -8.21 6.83
N MET A 90 -9.74 -8.09 5.50
CA MET A 90 -10.31 -6.93 4.80
C MET A 90 -11.78 -7.12 4.40
N SER A 91 -12.36 -8.28 4.73
CA SER A 91 -13.79 -8.51 4.62
C SER A 91 -14.52 -7.75 5.72
N LEU A 92 -14.82 -6.48 5.50
CA LEU A 92 -15.87 -5.80 6.25
C LEU A 92 -17.20 -6.35 5.75
N SER A 93 -17.79 -7.29 6.49
CA SER A 93 -19.19 -7.64 6.29
C SER A 93 -20.06 -6.47 6.75
N TYR A 94 -20.16 -5.43 5.92
CA TYR A 94 -21.18 -4.41 6.07
C TYR A 94 -22.51 -5.05 5.65
N SER A 95 -23.14 -5.74 6.59
CA SER A 95 -24.52 -6.17 6.41
C SER A 95 -25.40 -4.94 6.58
N SER A 96 -25.64 -4.23 5.48
CA SER A 96 -26.63 -3.16 5.45
C SER A 96 -28.00 -3.80 5.70
N PRO A 97 -28.77 -3.40 6.72
CA PRO A 97 -29.96 -4.14 7.12
C PRO A 97 -31.12 -4.16 6.12
N ASN A 98 -31.01 -3.49 4.96
CA ASN A 98 -32.13 -3.35 4.03
C ASN A 98 -31.64 -3.29 2.57
N ILE A 99 -31.40 -4.44 1.94
CA ILE A 99 -31.40 -4.51 0.47
C ILE A 99 -32.36 -5.62 0.03
N VAL A 100 -33.53 -5.19 -0.43
CA VAL A 100 -34.41 -6.03 -1.25
C VAL A 100 -33.80 -5.99 -2.64
N ILE A 101 -33.32 -7.14 -3.12
CA ILE A 101 -32.82 -7.26 -4.50
C ILE A 101 -34.05 -7.24 -5.42
N GLU A 102 -34.37 -6.08 -5.96
CA GLU A 102 -35.21 -5.98 -7.15
C GLU A 102 -34.31 -5.76 -8.35
N ASN A 103 -34.23 -6.81 -9.18
CA ASN A 103 -33.40 -6.89 -10.36
C ASN A 103 -34.00 -5.98 -11.45
N SER A 104 -33.49 -4.76 -11.61
CA SER A 104 -33.79 -3.93 -12.78
C SER A 104 -32.57 -3.09 -13.20
N SER A 105 -32.39 -2.99 -14.52
CA SER A 105 -31.23 -2.49 -15.24
C SER A 105 -30.62 -1.19 -14.70
N PHE A 106 -29.27 -1.15 -14.65
CA PHE A 106 -28.49 0.07 -14.43
C PHE A 106 -28.89 1.17 -15.44
N SER A 107 -29.64 2.18 -14.99
CA SER A 107 -29.74 3.47 -15.68
C SER A 107 -28.68 4.40 -15.12
N LEU A 108 -27.83 4.92 -16.00
CA LEU A 108 -26.65 5.71 -15.68
C LEU A 108 -26.99 7.20 -15.80
N GLU A 109 -27.86 7.70 -14.92
CA GLU A 109 -28.17 9.13 -14.83
C GLU A 109 -28.11 9.54 -13.35
N SER A 110 -26.96 10.02 -12.91
CA SER A 110 -26.82 10.71 -11.62
C SER A 110 -26.96 12.22 -11.84
N GLU A 111 -28.02 12.80 -11.26
CA GLU A 111 -28.27 14.24 -11.22
C GLU A 111 -27.30 14.92 -10.22
N PRO A 112 -26.75 16.12 -10.52
CA PRO A 112 -25.82 16.79 -9.61
C PRO A 112 -26.54 17.33 -8.36
N LEU A 113 -25.95 17.11 -7.20
CA LEU A 113 -26.54 17.45 -5.89
C LEU A 113 -26.64 18.95 -5.56
N MET A 114 -26.19 19.87 -6.43
CA MET A 114 -26.28 21.32 -6.18
C MET A 114 -26.47 22.10 -7.50
N PRO A 115 -27.51 22.93 -7.65
CA PRO A 115 -27.57 23.89 -8.74
C PRO A 115 -26.56 25.01 -8.48
N HIS A 116 -25.59 25.18 -9.38
CA HIS A 116 -24.79 26.41 -9.43
C HIS A 116 -25.73 27.57 -9.76
N LYS A 117 -25.95 28.48 -8.80
CA LYS A 117 -26.45 29.82 -9.10
C LYS A 117 -25.26 30.68 -9.51
N THR A 118 -25.12 30.88 -10.82
CA THR A 118 -24.27 31.93 -11.36
C THR A 118 -25.11 33.20 -11.43
N GLN A 119 -24.71 34.22 -10.67
CA GLN A 119 -25.17 35.60 -10.83
C GLN A 119 -24.32 36.29 -11.90
#